data_AF-A0A918TNW9-F1
#
_entry.id   AF-A0A918TNW9-F1
#
_cell.length_a   1.000
_cell.length_b   1.000
_cell.length_c   1.000
_cell.angle_alpha   90.00
_cell.angle_beta   90.00
_cell.angle_gamma   90.00
#
_symmetry.space_group_name_H-M   'P 1'
#
loop_
_entity.id
_entity.type
_entity.pdbx_description
1 polymer ?
#
loop_
_entity_poly.entity_id
_entity_poly.type
_entity_poly.pdbx_seq_one_letter_code
_entity_poly.pdbx_strand_id
1 'polypeptide(L)'
;MTVTIDRTTPDDRAPAPPARLSLTPGTTPGTAPGLLDGAWWTRSRDLSRELPALAERLDRSWGRITRVTVNPAFWPVIPRKVPVTGHTVHVGWCTDEQDPHKLLLFSRTADRLDLLIIPPETGPAAAARLMSAATTPGSLLTASMLMDDERAADDAAESRGSEEGWETDGGTAPSPAGEPAGDSLAVRGM
;
A
#
# COMPACT_ATOMS: atom_id res chain seq x y z
N MET A 1 2.96 -50.40 12.40
CA MET A 1 3.00 -49.30 11.42
C MET A 1 1.57 -48.97 11.05
N THR A 2 1.04 -47.84 11.54
CA THR A 2 -0.33 -47.40 11.24
C THR A 2 -0.26 -45.92 10.88
N VAL A 3 -0.60 -45.63 9.62
CA VAL A 3 -0.69 -44.27 9.07
C VAL A 3 -2.06 -43.73 9.45
N THR A 4 -2.08 -42.74 10.35
CA THR A 4 -3.30 -41.98 10.66
C THR A 4 -3.39 -40.84 9.65
N ILE A 5 -4.35 -40.94 8.74
CA ILE A 5 -4.68 -39.88 7.78
C ILE A 5 -5.72 -38.99 8.46
N ASP A 6 -5.30 -37.81 8.91
CA ASP A 6 -6.22 -36.78 9.37
C ASP A 6 -6.97 -36.21 8.16
N ARG A 7 -8.27 -36.50 8.10
CA ARG A 7 -9.19 -35.90 7.13
C ARG A 7 -9.57 -34.52 7.64
N THR A 8 -8.80 -33.51 7.28
CA THR A 8 -9.25 -32.12 7.35
C THR A 8 -10.46 -31.94 6.42
N THR A 9 -11.60 -31.68 7.04
CA THR A 9 -12.84 -31.22 6.43
C THR A 9 -12.60 -29.96 5.60
N PRO A 10 -13.30 -29.76 4.47
CA PRO A 10 -13.19 -28.53 3.69
C PRO A 10 -13.67 -27.37 4.56
N ASP A 11 -12.81 -26.37 4.69
CA ASP A 11 -13.04 -25.10 5.37
C ASP A 11 -14.42 -24.54 4.99
N ASP A 12 -15.29 -24.52 5.99
CA ASP A 12 -16.54 -23.79 5.99
C ASP A 12 -16.25 -22.35 5.59
N ARG A 13 -16.99 -21.85 4.60
CA ARG A 13 -16.65 -20.63 3.87
C ARG A 13 -16.70 -19.43 4.80
N ALA A 14 -15.56 -19.10 5.41
CA ALA A 14 -15.40 -17.89 6.17
C ALA A 14 -15.87 -16.70 5.31
N PRO A 15 -16.73 -15.81 5.82
CA PRO A 15 -17.16 -14.63 5.07
C PRO A 15 -15.92 -13.85 4.66
N ALA A 16 -15.85 -13.46 3.38
CA ALA A 16 -14.71 -12.72 2.87
C ALA A 16 -14.47 -11.50 3.76
N PRO A 17 -13.24 -11.27 4.23
CA PRO A 17 -12.97 -10.19 5.16
C PRO A 17 -13.31 -8.83 4.50
N PRO A 18 -13.85 -7.86 5.25
CA PRO A 18 -14.40 -6.63 4.67
C PRO A 18 -13.35 -5.88 3.84
N ALA A 19 -13.73 -5.32 2.69
CA ALA A 19 -12.83 -4.56 1.82
C ALA A 19 -12.20 -3.38 2.58
N ARG A 20 -10.88 -3.16 2.48
CA ARG A 20 -10.19 -2.05 3.16
C ARG A 20 -10.40 -0.77 2.35
N LEU A 21 -11.39 0.04 2.73
CA LEU A 21 -11.83 1.21 1.97
C LEU A 21 -11.92 2.46 2.86
N SER A 22 -11.33 3.55 2.39
CA SER A 22 -11.44 4.90 2.96
C SER A 22 -12.04 5.83 1.90
N LEU A 23 -13.08 6.57 2.26
CA LEU A 23 -13.78 7.50 1.36
C LEU A 23 -13.69 8.91 1.93
N THR A 24 -13.65 9.91 1.06
CA THR A 24 -13.86 11.30 1.45
C THR A 24 -15.30 11.43 1.98
N PRO A 25 -15.52 12.00 3.18
CA PRO A 25 -16.86 12.33 3.64
C PRO A 25 -17.53 13.26 2.62
N GLY A 26 -18.77 12.93 2.28
CA GLY A 26 -19.49 13.48 1.13
C GLY A 26 -19.29 14.98 0.95
N THR A 27 -18.96 15.36 -0.28
CA THR A 27 -18.67 16.71 -0.76
C THR A 27 -19.60 17.74 -0.13
N THR A 28 -19.14 18.38 0.95
CA THR A 28 -19.85 19.50 1.56
C THR A 28 -19.97 20.61 0.49
N PRO A 29 -21.16 21.20 0.28
CA PRO A 29 -21.31 22.33 -0.62
C PRO A 29 -20.27 23.42 -0.29
N GLY A 30 -19.38 23.72 -1.23
CA GLY A 30 -18.27 24.67 -1.05
C GLY A 30 -16.87 24.05 -0.98
N THR A 31 -16.74 22.72 -0.94
CA THR A 31 -15.45 22.04 -1.12
C THR A 31 -15.23 21.72 -2.59
N ALA A 32 -14.09 22.13 -3.16
CA ALA A 32 -13.74 21.79 -4.53
C ALA A 32 -13.62 20.26 -4.67
N PRO A 33 -14.21 19.64 -5.72
CA PRO A 33 -14.05 18.22 -5.96
C PRO A 33 -12.55 17.93 -6.18
N GLY A 34 -12.00 17.00 -5.40
CA GLY A 34 -10.65 16.48 -5.63
C GLY A 34 -10.61 15.55 -6.84
N LEU A 35 -9.42 15.15 -7.27
CA LEU A 35 -9.26 14.16 -8.34
C LEU A 35 -9.54 12.71 -7.89
N LEU A 36 -9.62 12.50 -6.58
CA LEU A 36 -9.85 11.23 -5.91
C LEU A 36 -10.89 11.42 -4.80
N ASP A 37 -11.82 10.47 -4.72
CA ASP A 37 -12.88 10.39 -3.72
C ASP A 37 -12.54 9.39 -2.60
N GLY A 38 -11.36 8.76 -2.66
CA GLY A 38 -10.90 7.85 -1.63
C GLY A 38 -9.82 6.89 -2.10
N ALA A 39 -9.57 5.89 -1.26
CA ALA A 39 -8.58 4.86 -1.49
C ALA A 39 -9.10 3.48 -1.09
N TRP A 40 -8.70 2.50 -1.88
CA TRP A 40 -9.00 1.10 -1.71
C TRP A 40 -7.70 0.30 -1.67
N TRP A 41 -7.48 -0.38 -0.54
CA TRP A 41 -6.34 -1.27 -0.38
C TRP A 41 -6.77 -2.71 -0.66
N THR A 42 -6.25 -3.23 -1.75
CA THR A 42 -6.55 -4.56 -2.27
C THR A 42 -5.80 -5.62 -1.47
N ARG A 43 -6.40 -6.80 -1.30
CA ARG A 43 -5.69 -7.95 -0.69
C ARG A 43 -5.05 -8.87 -1.72
N SER A 44 -5.59 -8.89 -2.94
CA SER A 44 -5.07 -9.65 -4.07
C SER A 44 -5.22 -8.84 -5.35
N ARG A 45 -4.47 -9.23 -6.39
CA ARG A 45 -4.63 -8.74 -7.76
C ARG A 45 -5.75 -9.49 -8.52
N ASP A 46 -6.69 -10.10 -7.80
CA ASP A 46 -7.84 -10.83 -8.35
C ASP A 46 -9.14 -10.04 -8.23
N LEU A 47 -9.51 -9.31 -9.29
CA LEU A 47 -10.74 -8.49 -9.32
C LEU A 47 -12.02 -9.29 -9.02
N SER A 48 -12.08 -10.55 -9.45
CA SER A 48 -13.24 -11.42 -9.23
C SER A 48 -13.51 -11.72 -7.75
N ARG A 49 -12.46 -11.70 -6.92
CA ARG A 49 -12.54 -11.93 -5.47
C ARG A 49 -12.67 -10.63 -4.68
N GLU A 50 -12.04 -9.58 -5.18
CA GLU A 50 -11.97 -8.30 -4.48
C GLU A 50 -13.23 -7.44 -4.73
N LEU A 51 -13.80 -7.45 -5.95
CA LEU A 51 -14.98 -6.64 -6.29
C LEU A 51 -16.25 -6.97 -5.48
N PRO A 52 -16.58 -8.24 -5.16
CA PRO A 52 -17.75 -8.52 -4.33
C PRO A 52 -17.69 -7.88 -2.94
N ALA A 53 -16.52 -7.94 -2.28
CA ALA A 53 -16.33 -7.34 -0.96
C ALA A 53 -16.36 -5.80 -1.02
N LEU A 54 -15.81 -5.22 -2.09
CA LEU A 54 -15.87 -3.78 -2.34
C LEU A 54 -17.31 -3.33 -2.59
N ALA A 55 -18.05 -4.06 -3.43
CA ALA A 55 -19.43 -3.75 -3.76
C ALA A 55 -20.34 -3.79 -2.54
N GLU A 56 -20.22 -4.80 -1.67
CA GLU A 56 -21.03 -4.89 -0.45
C GLU A 56 -20.81 -3.70 0.51
N ARG A 57 -19.59 -3.15 0.56
CA ARG A 57 -19.28 -2.00 1.39
C ARG A 57 -19.82 -0.71 0.78
N LEU A 58 -19.68 -0.54 -0.53
CA LEU A 58 -20.16 0.64 -1.26
C LEU A 58 -21.69 0.67 -1.43
N ASP A 59 -22.34 -0.49 -1.57
CA ASP A 59 -23.80 -0.61 -1.61
C ASP A 59 -24.46 0.00 -0.36
N ARG A 60 -23.79 -0.07 0.80
CA ARG A 60 -24.26 0.49 2.08
C ARG A 60 -23.95 1.98 2.26
N SER A 61 -22.79 2.44 1.78
CA SER A 61 -22.30 3.79 2.08
C SER A 61 -22.54 4.82 0.97
N TRP A 62 -22.65 4.38 -0.29
CA TRP A 62 -22.70 5.25 -1.45
C TRP A 62 -23.85 4.89 -2.39
N GLY A 63 -24.04 3.59 -2.63
CA GLY A 63 -25.11 3.07 -3.46
C GLY A 63 -24.62 1.93 -4.35
N ARG A 64 -25.57 1.35 -5.07
CA ARG A 64 -25.33 0.14 -5.87
C ARG A 64 -24.43 0.42 -7.06
N ILE A 65 -23.28 -0.26 -7.09
CA ILE A 65 -22.34 -0.16 -8.23
C ILE A 65 -22.86 -0.98 -9.40
N THR A 66 -22.74 -0.42 -10.60
CA THR A 66 -23.16 -1.12 -11.82
C THR A 66 -22.00 -1.36 -12.78
N ARG A 67 -21.01 -0.48 -12.77
CA ARG A 67 -19.84 -0.58 -13.63
C ARG A 67 -18.58 -0.12 -12.91
N VAL A 68 -17.48 -0.80 -13.21
CA VAL A 68 -16.13 -0.49 -12.75
C VAL A 68 -15.22 -0.37 -13.96
N THR A 69 -14.28 0.56 -13.94
CA THR A 69 -13.22 0.67 -14.96
C THR A 69 -11.85 0.69 -14.27
N VAL A 70 -10.94 -0.13 -14.79
CA VAL A 70 -9.56 -0.27 -14.31
C VAL A 70 -8.55 -0.15 -15.45
N ASN A 71 -7.33 0.25 -15.15
CA ASN A 71 -6.22 0.12 -16.08
C ASN A 71 -5.66 -1.30 -15.99
N PRO A 72 -5.45 -2.03 -17.10
CA PRO A 72 -4.98 -3.40 -17.07
C PRO A 72 -3.54 -3.61 -16.57
N ALA A 73 -2.75 -2.54 -16.37
CA ALA A 73 -1.32 -2.61 -16.02
C ALA A 73 -1.00 -3.51 -14.81
N PHE A 74 -1.83 -3.48 -13.75
CA PHE A 74 -1.58 -4.24 -12.52
C PHE A 74 -2.53 -5.41 -12.30
N TRP A 75 -3.46 -5.64 -13.23
CA TRP A 75 -4.49 -6.68 -13.11
C TRP A 75 -4.22 -7.81 -14.11
N PRO A 76 -3.73 -9.00 -13.66
CA PRO A 76 -3.40 -10.10 -14.55
C PRO A 76 -4.62 -10.67 -15.27
N VAL A 77 -5.80 -10.60 -14.65
CA VAL A 77 -7.07 -11.06 -15.22
C VAL A 77 -8.16 -10.03 -14.96
N ILE A 78 -8.81 -9.56 -16.02
CA ILE A 78 -9.90 -8.59 -15.93
C ILE A 78 -11.20 -9.25 -16.41
N PRO A 79 -12.02 -9.78 -15.48
CA PRO A 79 -13.28 -10.42 -15.83
C PRO A 79 -14.28 -9.37 -16.31
N ARG A 80 -14.87 -9.54 -17.51
CA ARG A 80 -15.85 -8.57 -18.06
C ARG A 80 -17.09 -8.36 -17.16
N LYS A 81 -17.44 -9.35 -16.36
CA LYS A 81 -18.59 -9.34 -15.45
C LYS A 81 -18.21 -10.05 -14.16
N VAL A 82 -18.53 -9.45 -13.02
CA VAL A 82 -18.34 -10.07 -11.71
C VAL A 82 -19.69 -10.15 -11.00
N PRO A 83 -20.12 -11.35 -10.58
CA PRO A 83 -21.33 -11.50 -9.78
C PRO A 83 -21.03 -10.97 -8.37
N VAL A 84 -21.94 -10.14 -7.86
CA VAL A 84 -21.92 -9.61 -6.50
C VAL A 84 -23.29 -9.85 -5.87
N THR A 85 -23.41 -9.64 -4.56
CA THR A 85 -24.66 -9.95 -3.85
C THR A 85 -25.84 -9.16 -4.43
N GLY A 86 -26.75 -9.87 -5.10
CA GLY A 86 -27.96 -9.30 -5.70
C GLY A 86 -27.79 -8.49 -6.99
N HIS A 87 -26.61 -8.46 -7.62
CA HIS A 87 -26.40 -7.87 -8.96
C HIS A 87 -25.11 -8.34 -9.64
N THR A 88 -24.86 -7.83 -10.84
CA THR A 88 -23.61 -8.05 -11.57
C THR A 88 -22.94 -6.70 -11.82
N VAL A 89 -21.65 -6.62 -11.49
CA VAL A 89 -20.81 -5.47 -11.82
C VAL A 89 -20.14 -5.72 -13.15
N HIS A 90 -20.30 -4.78 -14.07
CA HIS A 90 -19.59 -4.80 -15.35
C HIS A 90 -18.20 -4.21 -15.19
N VAL A 91 -17.16 -4.94 -15.60
CA VAL A 91 -15.79 -4.43 -15.54
C VAL A 91 -15.35 -4.07 -16.96
N GLY A 92 -15.06 -2.78 -17.15
CA GLY A 92 -14.36 -2.26 -18.31
C GLY A 92 -12.88 -2.04 -17.99
N TRP A 93 -12.08 -1.83 -19.03
CA TRP A 93 -10.70 -1.41 -18.89
C TRP A 93 -10.34 -0.35 -19.91
N CYS A 94 -9.40 0.52 -19.56
CA CYS A 94 -8.83 1.52 -20.44
C CYS A 94 -7.34 1.64 -20.15
N THR A 95 -6.50 1.58 -21.18
CA THR A 95 -5.04 1.50 -21.03
C THR A 95 -4.34 2.85 -21.15
N ASP A 96 -4.79 3.70 -22.08
CA ASP A 96 -4.07 4.92 -22.50
C ASP A 96 -4.45 6.14 -21.65
N GLU A 97 -5.75 6.40 -21.50
CA GLU A 97 -6.25 7.57 -20.75
C GLU A 97 -6.34 7.37 -19.22
N GLN A 98 -6.27 6.13 -18.73
CA GLN A 98 -6.59 5.84 -17.34
C GLN A 98 -5.32 5.66 -16.51
N ASP A 99 -5.24 6.36 -15.38
CA ASP A 99 -4.16 6.17 -14.42
C ASP A 99 -4.10 4.69 -13.93
N PRO A 100 -2.91 4.06 -13.94
CA PRO A 100 -2.70 2.68 -13.53
C PRO A 100 -3.21 2.32 -12.12
N HIS A 101 -3.10 3.26 -11.20
CA HIS A 101 -3.50 3.12 -9.80
C HIS A 101 -4.89 3.70 -9.54
N LYS A 102 -5.69 3.97 -10.57
CA LYS A 102 -7.05 4.50 -10.40
C LYS A 102 -8.13 3.46 -10.66
N LEU A 103 -9.19 3.51 -9.88
CA LEU A 103 -10.42 2.72 -10.05
C LEU A 103 -11.58 3.69 -10.22
N LEU A 104 -12.29 3.57 -11.34
CA LEU A 104 -13.51 4.34 -11.59
C LEU A 104 -14.72 3.47 -11.29
N LEU A 105 -15.61 3.90 -10.40
CA LEU A 105 -16.88 3.23 -10.15
C LEU A 105 -18.05 4.10 -10.56
N PHE A 106 -19.07 3.45 -11.12
CA PHE A 106 -20.29 4.08 -11.58
C PHE A 106 -21.50 3.43 -10.92
N SER A 107 -22.31 4.27 -10.28
CA SER A 107 -23.63 3.91 -9.80
C SER A 107 -24.70 4.46 -10.75
N ARG A 108 -25.91 3.90 -10.67
CA ARG A 108 -27.09 4.50 -11.34
C ARG A 108 -27.77 5.55 -10.47
N THR A 109 -27.56 5.49 -9.16
CA THR A 109 -28.23 6.35 -8.17
C THR A 109 -27.30 7.39 -7.59
N ALA A 110 -26.00 7.13 -7.62
CA ALA A 110 -24.96 8.06 -7.22
C ALA A 110 -24.08 8.39 -8.43
N ASP A 111 -23.28 9.45 -8.31
CA ASP A 111 -22.43 9.96 -9.39
C ASP A 111 -21.26 9.01 -9.71
N ARG A 112 -20.14 9.53 -10.21
CA ARG A 112 -18.89 8.79 -10.39
C ARG A 112 -18.09 8.79 -9.07
N LEU A 113 -17.36 7.71 -8.82
CA LEU A 113 -16.43 7.59 -7.70
C LEU A 113 -15.04 7.21 -8.21
N ASP A 114 -14.05 8.03 -7.88
CA ASP A 114 -12.66 7.87 -8.27
C ASP A 114 -11.83 7.39 -7.07
N LEU A 115 -11.37 6.13 -7.07
CA LEU A 115 -10.58 5.58 -5.98
C LEU A 115 -9.12 5.34 -6.39
N LEU A 116 -8.20 5.60 -5.46
CA LEU A 116 -6.82 5.10 -5.52
C LEU A 116 -6.79 3.60 -5.21
N ILE A 117 -6.16 2.80 -6.06
CA ILE A 117 -5.87 1.39 -5.87
C ILE A 117 -4.48 1.28 -5.23
N ILE A 118 -4.47 0.83 -3.97
CA ILE A 118 -3.23 0.48 -3.28
C ILE A 118 -2.99 -1.03 -3.48
N PRO A 119 -1.85 -1.43 -4.09
CA PRO A 119 -1.49 -2.84 -4.27
C PRO A 119 -1.33 -3.59 -2.94
N PRO A 120 -1.48 -4.92 -2.92
CA PRO A 120 -1.31 -5.70 -1.70
C PRO A 120 0.14 -5.75 -1.22
N GLU A 121 1.11 -5.47 -2.10
CA GLU A 121 2.53 -5.43 -1.76
C GLU A 121 2.91 -4.18 -0.95
N THR A 122 2.02 -3.16 -0.91
CA THR A 122 2.24 -1.96 -0.10
C THR A 122 2.12 -2.28 1.39
N GLY A 123 3.15 -1.92 2.16
CA GLY A 123 3.18 -2.11 3.61
C GLY A 123 2.04 -1.36 4.33
N PRO A 124 1.61 -1.84 5.51
CA PRO A 124 0.44 -1.28 6.21
C PRO A 124 0.60 0.20 6.59
N ALA A 125 1.83 0.63 6.93
CA ALA A 125 2.12 2.02 7.25
C ALA A 125 1.97 2.93 6.02
N ALA A 126 2.58 2.55 4.89
CA ALA A 126 2.46 3.26 3.62
C ALA A 126 1.01 3.29 3.12
N ALA A 127 0.30 2.16 3.20
CA ALA A 127 -1.11 2.09 2.83
C ALA A 127 -1.98 3.03 3.67
N ALA A 128 -1.70 3.18 4.97
CA ALA A 128 -2.42 4.11 5.84
C ALA A 128 -2.17 5.58 5.44
N ARG A 129 -0.93 5.95 5.10
CA ARG A 129 -0.58 7.29 4.61
C ARG A 129 -1.26 7.59 3.28
N LEU A 130 -1.17 6.68 2.32
CA LEU A 130 -1.84 6.79 1.01
C LEU A 130 -3.35 6.91 1.16
N MET A 131 -3.97 6.12 2.04
CA MET A 131 -5.40 6.22 2.33
C MET A 131 -5.77 7.59 2.88
N SER A 132 -4.97 8.13 3.81
CA SER A 132 -5.18 9.48 4.36
C SER A 132 -5.03 10.54 3.27
N ALA A 133 -3.98 10.45 2.45
CA ALA A 133 -3.69 11.41 1.41
C ALA A 133 -4.78 11.44 0.32
N ALA A 134 -5.26 10.27 -0.11
CA ALA A 134 -6.35 10.14 -1.08
C ALA A 134 -7.71 10.63 -0.56
N THR A 135 -7.90 10.67 0.77
CA THR A 135 -9.10 11.25 1.38
C THR A 135 -8.98 12.75 1.69
N THR A 136 -7.93 13.42 1.21
CA THR A 136 -7.75 14.86 1.42
C THR A 136 -8.70 15.65 0.51
N PRO A 137 -9.64 16.43 1.08
CA PRO A 137 -10.59 17.19 0.26
C PRO A 137 -9.88 18.22 -0.61
N GLY A 138 -10.29 18.32 -1.87
CA GLY A 138 -9.68 19.26 -2.83
C GLY A 138 -8.28 18.88 -3.31
N SER A 139 -7.78 17.68 -3.01
CA SER A 139 -6.50 17.21 -3.53
C SER A 139 -6.54 17.09 -5.05
N LEU A 140 -5.56 17.73 -5.70
CA LEU A 140 -5.34 17.65 -7.15
C LEU A 140 -4.25 16.65 -7.53
N LEU A 141 -3.85 15.78 -6.59
CA LEU A 141 -2.88 14.73 -6.85
C LEU A 141 -3.56 13.55 -7.56
N THR A 142 -2.93 13.06 -8.62
CA THR A 142 -3.37 11.82 -9.28
C THR A 142 -2.98 10.61 -8.45
N ALA A 143 -3.59 9.47 -8.75
CA ALA A 143 -3.29 8.22 -8.07
C ALA A 143 -1.81 7.81 -8.25
N SER A 144 -1.26 7.96 -9.46
CA SER A 144 0.16 7.70 -9.70
C SER A 144 1.08 8.65 -8.93
N MET A 145 0.77 9.95 -8.89
CA MET A 145 1.58 10.92 -8.14
C MET A 145 1.64 10.59 -6.64
N LEU A 146 0.51 10.16 -6.05
CA LEU A 146 0.49 9.71 -4.66
C LEU A 146 1.35 8.45 -4.44
N MET A 147 1.31 7.51 -5.37
CA MET A 147 2.12 6.29 -5.30
C MET A 147 3.61 6.57 -5.48
N ASP A 148 3.97 7.48 -6.40
CA ASP A 148 5.35 7.89 -6.64
C ASP A 148 5.94 8.65 -5.43
N ASP A 149 5.15 9.55 -4.82
CA ASP A 149 5.55 10.31 -3.63
C ASP A 149 5.78 9.37 -2.42
N GLU A 150 4.88 8.42 -2.19
CA GLU A 150 5.06 7.42 -1.13
C GLU A 150 6.27 6.53 -1.39
N ARG A 151 6.53 6.15 -2.65
CA ARG A 151 7.72 5.36 -3.01
C ARG A 151 9.00 6.14 -2.75
N ALA A 152 9.06 7.42 -3.13
CA ALA A 152 10.19 8.29 -2.84
C ALA A 152 10.41 8.48 -1.32
N ALA A 153 9.32 8.55 -0.54
CA ALA A 153 9.38 8.64 0.91
C ALA A 153 9.92 7.35 1.56
N ASP A 154 9.56 6.19 1.03
CA ASP A 154 10.05 4.87 1.47
C ASP A 154 11.55 4.71 1.17
N ASP A 155 11.99 5.03 -0.05
CA ASP A 155 13.40 4.99 -0.46
C ASP A 155 14.28 5.94 0.39
N ALA A 156 13.75 7.13 0.74
CA ALA A 156 14.44 8.08 1.60
C ALA A 156 14.54 7.60 3.07
N ALA A 157 13.55 6.86 3.56
CA ALA A 157 13.56 6.29 4.91
C ALA A 157 14.57 5.13 5.03
N GLU A 158 14.58 4.23 4.04
CA GLU A 158 15.57 3.14 3.93
C GLU A 158 17.01 3.67 3.88
N SER A 159 17.24 4.73 3.10
CA SER A 159 18.56 5.37 2.99
C SER A 159 19.05 5.89 4.34
N ARG A 160 18.18 6.57 5.11
CA ARG A 160 18.51 7.06 6.46
C ARG A 160 18.77 5.93 7.45
N GLY A 161 17.98 4.87 7.41
CA GLY A 161 18.16 3.69 8.27
C GLY A 161 19.46 2.93 7.98
N SER A 162 19.94 2.95 6.72
CA SER A 162 21.22 2.33 6.35
C SER A 162 22.44 3.10 6.87
N GLU A 163 22.35 4.42 7.07
CA GLU A 163 23.45 5.25 7.60
C GLU A 163 23.65 5.03 9.12
N GLU A 164 22.57 4.70 9.84
CA GLU A 164 22.58 4.42 11.28
C GLU A 164 23.26 3.08 11.63
N GLY A 165 23.47 2.20 10.65
CA GLY A 165 24.09 0.88 10.82
C GLY A 165 25.63 0.83 10.74
N TRP A 166 26.29 1.96 10.45
CA TRP A 166 27.75 2.03 10.21
C TRP A 166 28.53 2.67 11.36
N GLU A 167 28.30 2.24 12.61
CA GLU A 167 29.22 2.53 13.72
C GLU A 167 29.39 1.33 14.65
N THR A 168 29.91 0.20 14.17
CA THR A 168 30.58 -0.78 15.06
C THR A 168 31.61 -1.61 14.31
N ASP A 169 32.59 -0.96 13.66
CA ASP A 169 33.91 -1.58 13.48
C ASP A 169 34.90 -0.74 14.26
N GLY A 170 34.98 -1.04 15.56
CA GLY A 170 35.98 -0.49 16.45
C GLY A 170 37.35 -0.98 16.00
N GLY A 171 37.99 -0.21 15.12
CA GLY A 171 39.42 -0.32 14.85
C GLY A 171 40.17 -0.26 16.17
N THR A 172 40.60 -1.43 16.65
CA THR A 172 41.49 -1.53 17.82
C THR A 172 42.81 -0.86 17.42
N ALA A 173 42.99 0.38 17.86
CA ALA A 173 44.31 0.99 17.88
C ALA A 173 45.21 0.15 18.81
N PRO A 174 46.45 -0.18 18.41
CA PRO A 174 47.40 -0.75 19.36
C PRO A 174 47.67 0.29 20.46
N SER A 175 47.36 -0.07 21.71
CA SER A 175 47.70 0.76 22.86
C SER A 175 49.23 0.84 23.02
N PRO A 176 49.82 2.03 23.17
CA PRO A 176 51.18 2.14 23.66
C PRO A 176 51.16 2.04 25.18
N ALA A 177 51.44 0.85 25.70
CA ALA A 177 51.89 0.65 27.08
C ALA A 177 53.35 0.19 26.98
N GLY A 178 54.34 0.79 27.62
CA GLY A 178 54.43 1.87 28.59
C GLY A 178 55.78 1.66 29.29
N GLU A 179 56.52 2.72 29.61
CA GLU A 179 57.51 2.68 30.69
C GLU A 179 58.07 4.09 30.97
N PRO A 180 57.89 4.61 32.20
CA PRO A 180 58.70 5.71 32.73
C PRO A 180 59.78 5.19 33.71
N ALA A 181 60.82 6.02 33.86
CA ALA A 181 61.83 6.07 34.94
C ALA A 181 63.15 5.28 34.77
N GLY A 182 64.12 5.95 34.15
CA GLY A 182 65.39 6.41 34.76
C GLY A 182 66.29 5.45 35.55
N ASP A 183 67.54 5.34 35.12
CA ASP A 183 68.70 5.37 36.03
C ASP A 183 69.92 6.00 35.35
N SER A 184 70.70 6.75 36.13
CA SER A 184 71.88 7.51 35.73
C SER A 184 73.16 6.69 35.89
N LEU A 185 74.10 6.72 34.94
CA LEU A 185 75.52 6.94 35.28
C LEU A 185 76.43 7.20 34.07
N ALA A 186 77.41 8.06 34.34
CA ALA A 186 78.45 8.62 33.47
C ALA A 186 79.46 7.62 32.87
N VAL A 187 80.18 8.03 31.81
CA VAL A 187 81.67 8.09 31.80
C VAL A 187 82.25 8.67 30.49
N ARG A 188 83.01 9.77 30.65
CA ARG A 188 84.28 10.26 30.02
C ARG A 188 84.72 9.87 28.59
N GLY A 189 85.26 10.89 27.90
CA GLY A 189 86.42 10.83 26.97
C GLY A 189 86.05 10.56 25.51
N MET A 190 86.59 11.22 24.48
CA MET A 190 87.79 12.03 24.32
C MET A 190 87.62 12.91 23.07
#